data_AF-A0A534VIJ6-F1
#
_entry.id   AF-A0A534VIJ6-F1
#
_cell.length_a   1.000
_cell.length_b   1.000
_cell.length_c   1.000
_cell.angle_alpha   90.00
_cell.angle_beta   90.00
_cell.angle_gamma   90.00
#
_symmetry.space_group_name_H-M   'P 1'
#
loop_
_entity.id
_entity.type
_entity.pdbx_description
1 polymer ?
#
loop_
_entity_poly.entity_id
_entity_poly.type
_entity_poly.pdbx_seq_one_letter_code
_entity_poly.pdbx_strand_id
1 'polypeptide(L)'
;MAVPARQISASGIEVRPVQGKKDVEVFLHVPWTLGMKEDPNWVPPLLDDYRRQLDPRKSPFLKHGELACFTGFEAGKPVGRISVQIDREFDRVHPEEPGVAFFGFFECADRPDVSRALFAAAEDWARAKGRTRLRGPFTLDSKGEVGVLVEGFDTPPRIGMPHNKPHLGRTIEAAGYAKAKDFYAWWYTSGHVDERTKRIAEKTKALPGVSVRPMDLRHFRREVDIVRDVFDSAWKDNWGFIPFTNEELEIIATEYKMFVDREIALVAEAEGKPAAICFAIPDVNEMVRDFDGELT
;
A
#
# COMPACT_ATOMS: atom_id res chain seq x y z
N MET A 1 -16.51 -19.04 -5.31
CA MET A 1 -15.65 -18.68 -6.45
C MET A 1 -14.84 -19.89 -6.85
N ALA A 2 -14.70 -20.20 -8.14
CA ALA A 2 -13.81 -21.27 -8.60
C ALA A 2 -12.38 -20.93 -8.17
N VAL A 3 -11.76 -21.82 -7.42
CA VAL A 3 -10.39 -21.61 -6.95
C VAL A 3 -9.45 -21.96 -8.10
N PRO A 4 -8.53 -21.07 -8.51
CA PRO A 4 -7.58 -21.36 -9.58
C PRO A 4 -6.80 -22.63 -9.24
N ALA A 5 -6.64 -23.51 -10.22
CA ALA A 5 -5.99 -24.80 -10.03
C ALA A 5 -4.47 -24.64 -9.82
N ARG A 6 -3.86 -25.61 -9.15
CA ARG A 6 -2.41 -25.78 -9.07
C ARG A 6 -1.82 -25.86 -10.48
N GLN A 7 -0.75 -25.11 -10.75
CA GLN A 7 -0.05 -25.10 -12.04
C GLN A 7 1.43 -25.48 -11.83
N ILE A 8 2.01 -26.19 -12.80
CA ILE A 8 3.45 -26.48 -12.83
C ILE A 8 3.98 -25.91 -14.14
N SER A 9 4.94 -25.00 -14.03
CA SER A 9 5.63 -24.42 -15.18
C SER A 9 6.58 -25.42 -15.82
N ALA A 10 6.95 -25.19 -17.08
CA ALA A 10 7.93 -26.02 -17.80
C ALA A 10 9.31 -26.06 -17.12
N SER A 11 9.65 -25.07 -16.29
CA SER A 11 10.88 -25.01 -15.50
C SER A 11 10.79 -25.70 -14.13
N GLY A 12 9.66 -26.37 -13.81
CA GLY A 12 9.49 -27.09 -12.57
C GLY A 12 9.07 -26.22 -11.37
N ILE A 13 8.80 -24.93 -11.58
CA ILE A 13 8.18 -24.08 -10.55
C ILE A 13 6.71 -24.44 -10.45
N GLU A 14 6.32 -24.85 -9.25
CA GLU A 14 4.95 -25.19 -8.89
C GLU A 14 4.26 -23.98 -8.27
N VAL A 15 3.22 -23.46 -8.92
CA VAL A 15 2.42 -22.35 -8.40
C VAL A 15 1.17 -22.89 -7.75
N ARG A 16 1.00 -22.62 -6.45
CA ARG A 16 -0.16 -23.02 -5.66
C ARG A 16 -1.02 -21.81 -5.32
N PRO A 17 -2.36 -21.89 -5.47
CA PRO A 17 -3.25 -20.91 -4.86
C PRO A 17 -3.12 -20.96 -3.34
N VAL A 18 -3.25 -19.82 -2.67
CA VAL A 18 -3.26 -19.73 -1.21
C VAL A 18 -4.66 -20.10 -0.69
N GLN A 19 -4.76 -21.22 0.02
CA GLN A 19 -6.02 -21.72 0.57
C GLN A 19 -5.96 -21.95 2.07
N GLY A 20 -6.66 -21.09 2.81
CA GLY A 20 -6.76 -21.20 4.26
C GLY A 20 -5.48 -20.79 5.00
N LYS A 21 -5.51 -20.96 6.32
CA LYS A 21 -4.54 -20.32 7.22
C LYS A 21 -3.09 -20.76 6.99
N LYS A 22 -2.85 -22.05 6.75
CA LYS A 22 -1.48 -22.58 6.58
C LYS A 22 -0.80 -21.99 5.34
N ASP A 23 -1.54 -21.90 4.23
CA ASP A 23 -1.00 -21.34 3.00
C ASP A 23 -0.79 -19.83 3.14
N VAL A 24 -1.66 -19.13 3.88
CA VAL A 24 -1.48 -17.70 4.19
C VAL A 24 -0.18 -17.49 4.95
N GLU A 25 0.14 -18.30 5.95
CA GLU A 25 1.42 -18.16 6.65
C GLU A 25 2.61 -18.38 5.73
N VAL A 26 2.57 -19.40 4.86
CA VAL A 26 3.66 -19.64 3.89
C VAL A 26 3.80 -18.46 2.92
N PHE A 27 2.67 -17.93 2.42
CA PHE A 27 2.64 -16.75 1.56
C PHE A 27 3.23 -15.52 2.25
N LEU A 28 2.84 -15.25 3.51
CA LEU A 28 3.32 -14.09 4.24
C LEU A 28 4.81 -14.17 4.59
N HIS A 29 5.35 -15.38 4.79
CA HIS A 29 6.76 -15.62 5.15
C HIS A 29 7.72 -15.80 3.96
N VAL A 30 7.25 -15.66 2.72
CA VAL A 30 8.15 -15.66 1.55
C VAL A 30 9.31 -14.66 1.66
N PRO A 31 9.14 -13.40 2.08
CA PRO A 31 10.27 -12.46 2.18
C PRO A 31 11.37 -12.95 3.12
N TRP A 32 11.01 -13.60 4.24
CA TRP A 32 11.99 -14.24 5.15
C TRP A 32 12.73 -15.37 4.45
N THR A 33 12.03 -16.20 3.68
CA THR A 33 12.66 -17.31 2.93
C THR A 33 13.62 -16.78 1.86
N LEU A 34 13.34 -15.60 1.30
CA LEU A 34 14.20 -14.91 0.33
C LEU A 34 15.32 -14.09 0.98
N GLY A 35 15.53 -14.22 2.30
CA GLY A 35 16.62 -13.58 3.01
C GLY A 35 16.45 -12.07 3.17
N MET A 36 15.22 -11.54 3.22
CA MET A 36 15.00 -10.12 3.50
C MET A 36 15.53 -9.69 4.87
N LYS A 37 15.55 -10.60 5.85
CA LYS A 37 16.07 -10.35 7.21
C LYS A 37 17.56 -9.99 7.26
N GLU A 38 18.32 -10.31 6.21
CA GLU A 38 19.73 -9.98 6.09
C GLU A 38 19.95 -8.53 5.60
N ASP A 39 18.93 -7.90 5.03
CA ASP A 39 18.98 -6.49 4.64
C ASP A 39 18.79 -5.62 5.89
N PRO A 40 19.80 -4.83 6.29
CA PRO A 40 19.69 -4.02 7.49
C PRO A 40 18.57 -2.98 7.38
N ASN A 41 18.21 -2.52 6.18
CA ASN A 41 17.19 -1.49 5.99
C ASN A 41 15.78 -2.05 5.84
N TRP A 42 15.64 -3.37 5.71
CA TRP A 42 14.32 -3.97 5.69
C TRP A 42 13.69 -3.90 7.09
N VAL A 43 12.43 -3.49 7.13
CA VAL A 43 11.60 -3.53 8.33
C VAL A 43 10.53 -4.59 8.08
N PRO A 44 10.48 -5.68 8.87
CA PRO A 44 9.46 -6.70 8.74
C PRO A 44 8.06 -6.10 8.92
N PRO A 45 7.12 -6.34 7.99
CA PRO A 45 5.75 -5.88 8.17
C PRO A 45 5.08 -6.62 9.32
N LEU A 46 4.17 -5.95 10.03
CA LEU A 46 3.35 -6.61 11.04
C LEU A 46 2.42 -7.63 10.36
N LEU A 47 2.69 -8.91 10.57
CA LEU A 47 1.99 -9.99 9.89
C LEU A 47 0.51 -10.05 10.25
N ASP A 48 0.13 -9.60 11.45
CA ASP A 48 -1.27 -9.52 11.87
C ASP A 48 -2.09 -8.54 11.03
N ASP A 49 -1.49 -7.47 10.52
CA ASP A 49 -2.15 -6.55 9.59
C ASP A 49 -2.39 -7.24 8.25
N TYR A 50 -1.41 -7.97 7.73
CA TYR A 50 -1.54 -8.70 6.48
C TYR A 50 -2.51 -9.89 6.60
N ARG A 51 -2.50 -10.61 7.73
CA ARG A 51 -3.51 -11.64 8.02
C ARG A 51 -4.91 -11.06 8.05
N ARG A 52 -5.11 -9.86 8.63
CA ARG A 52 -6.39 -9.15 8.64
C ARG A 52 -6.84 -8.76 7.23
N GLN A 53 -5.93 -8.22 6.43
CA GLN A 53 -6.16 -7.84 5.04
C GLN A 53 -6.52 -9.02 4.13
N LEU A 54 -5.99 -10.22 4.42
CA LEU A 54 -6.26 -11.45 3.67
C LEU A 54 -7.45 -12.28 4.20
N ASP A 55 -8.02 -11.96 5.37
CA ASP A 55 -9.21 -12.65 5.91
C ASP A 55 -10.50 -12.05 5.30
N PRO A 56 -11.29 -12.82 4.53
CA PRO A 56 -12.54 -12.35 3.92
C PRO A 56 -13.58 -11.80 4.90
N ARG A 57 -13.47 -12.13 6.19
CA ARG A 57 -14.40 -11.66 7.23
C ARG A 57 -13.95 -10.36 7.88
N LYS A 58 -12.67 -10.00 7.75
CA LYS A 58 -12.08 -8.84 8.43
C LYS A 58 -11.63 -7.75 7.48
N SER A 59 -11.24 -8.11 6.26
CA SER A 59 -10.71 -7.17 5.28
C SER A 59 -11.80 -6.23 4.75
N PRO A 60 -11.66 -4.89 4.91
CA PRO A 60 -12.57 -3.93 4.29
C PRO A 60 -12.54 -4.02 2.76
N PHE A 61 -11.34 -4.19 2.19
CA PHE A 61 -11.15 -4.34 0.74
C PHE A 61 -12.01 -5.48 0.17
N LEU A 62 -12.05 -6.65 0.81
CA LEU A 62 -12.77 -7.82 0.31
C LEU A 62 -14.31 -7.68 0.35
N LYS A 63 -14.85 -6.56 0.86
CA LYS A 63 -16.28 -6.23 0.74
C LYS A 63 -16.66 -5.73 -0.65
N HIS A 64 -15.72 -5.10 -1.35
CA HIS A 64 -15.90 -4.58 -2.71
C HIS A 64 -14.91 -5.19 -3.71
N GLY A 65 -13.83 -5.80 -3.25
CA GLY A 65 -12.77 -6.37 -4.07
C GLY A 65 -12.83 -7.89 -4.19
N GLU A 66 -12.19 -8.41 -5.23
CA GLU A 66 -11.91 -9.84 -5.39
C GLU A 66 -10.39 -10.05 -5.34
N LEU A 67 -9.92 -11.09 -4.66
CA LEU A 67 -8.50 -11.36 -4.44
C LEU A 67 -8.17 -12.83 -4.69
N ALA A 68 -7.03 -13.08 -5.32
CA ALA A 68 -6.35 -14.36 -5.28
C ALA A 68 -4.87 -14.15 -4.97
N CYS A 69 -4.33 -15.06 -4.15
CA CYS A 69 -2.90 -15.08 -3.82
C CYS A 69 -2.31 -16.40 -4.30
N PHE A 70 -1.06 -16.35 -4.74
CA PHE A 70 -0.32 -17.50 -5.23
C PHE A 70 1.07 -17.53 -4.62
N THR A 71 1.55 -18.75 -4.31
CA THR A 71 2.92 -19.00 -3.87
C THR A 71 3.59 -19.95 -4.85
N GLY A 72 4.78 -19.59 -5.29
CA GLY A 72 5.64 -20.42 -6.13
C GLY A 72 6.55 -21.31 -5.28
N PHE A 73 6.67 -22.58 -5.64
CA PHE A 73 7.50 -23.56 -4.95
C PHE A 73 8.48 -24.22 -5.92
N GLU A 74 9.70 -24.45 -5.44
CA GLU A 74 10.70 -25.30 -6.10
C GLU A 74 11.15 -26.37 -5.10
N ALA A 75 11.01 -27.65 -5.46
CA ALA A 75 11.31 -28.78 -4.57
C ALA A 75 10.64 -28.65 -3.17
N GLY A 76 9.42 -28.11 -3.13
CA GLY A 76 8.65 -27.91 -1.89
C GLY A 76 9.04 -26.67 -1.06
N LYS A 77 10.05 -25.91 -1.46
CA LYS A 77 10.45 -24.65 -0.81
C LYS A 77 9.78 -23.45 -1.49
N PRO A 78 9.22 -22.48 -0.74
CA PRO A 78 8.67 -21.29 -1.35
C PRO A 78 9.78 -20.42 -1.94
N VAL A 79 9.61 -19.98 -3.19
CA VAL A 79 10.59 -19.19 -3.96
C VAL A 79 10.01 -17.87 -4.49
N GLY A 80 8.73 -17.61 -4.25
CA GLY A 80 8.08 -16.34 -4.56
C GLY A 80 6.60 -16.33 -4.25
N ARG A 81 6.01 -15.14 -4.29
CA ARG A 81 4.60 -14.87 -4.02
C ARG A 81 4.07 -13.77 -4.94
N ILE A 82 2.77 -13.80 -5.19
CA ILE A 82 2.04 -12.72 -5.88
C ILE A 82 0.58 -12.72 -5.44
N SER A 83 -0.01 -11.54 -5.26
CA SER A 83 -1.46 -11.37 -5.26
C SER A 83 -1.94 -10.78 -6.57
N VAL A 84 -3.18 -11.08 -6.93
CA VAL A 84 -3.92 -10.43 -8.00
C VAL A 84 -5.32 -10.10 -7.49
N GLN A 85 -5.77 -8.90 -7.79
CA GLN A 85 -7.02 -8.40 -7.27
C GLN A 85 -7.76 -7.51 -8.26
N ILE A 86 -9.08 -7.48 -8.10
CA ILE A 86 -9.99 -6.58 -8.82
C ILE A 86 -10.62 -5.69 -7.78
N ASP A 87 -10.47 -4.38 -7.95
CA ASP A 87 -11.11 -3.40 -7.09
C ASP A 87 -12.33 -2.78 -7.80
N ARG A 88 -13.53 -3.06 -7.28
CA ARG A 88 -14.77 -2.50 -7.83
C ARG A 88 -14.94 -1.01 -7.52
N GLU A 89 -14.29 -0.49 -6.48
CA GLU A 89 -14.27 0.95 -6.22
C GLU A 89 -13.40 1.67 -7.25
N PHE A 90 -12.26 1.07 -7.64
CA PHE A 90 -11.48 1.58 -8.76
C PHE A 90 -12.30 1.62 -10.05
N ASP A 91 -13.00 0.53 -10.41
CA ASP A 91 -13.86 0.50 -11.61
C ASP A 91 -14.95 1.61 -11.58
N ARG A 92 -15.48 1.93 -10.39
CA ARG A 92 -16.51 2.95 -10.19
C ARG A 92 -15.96 4.37 -10.35
N VAL A 93 -14.77 4.62 -9.82
CA VAL A 93 -14.14 5.95 -9.79
C VAL A 93 -13.40 6.26 -11.09
N HIS A 94 -12.89 5.22 -11.76
CA HIS A 94 -12.11 5.31 -12.99
C HIS A 94 -12.76 4.56 -14.17
N PRO A 95 -13.99 4.93 -14.58
CA PRO A 95 -14.68 4.28 -15.70
C PRO A 95 -13.92 4.41 -17.04
N GLU A 96 -12.98 5.37 -17.14
CA GLU A 96 -12.08 5.55 -18.28
C GLU A 96 -10.95 4.52 -18.36
N GLU A 97 -10.70 3.75 -17.30
CA GLU A 97 -9.69 2.67 -17.26
C GLU A 97 -10.32 1.27 -17.12
N PRO A 98 -11.19 0.83 -18.05
CA PRO A 98 -11.91 -0.42 -17.89
C PRO A 98 -10.97 -1.63 -17.95
N GLY A 99 -11.32 -2.67 -17.20
CA GLY A 99 -10.66 -3.98 -17.30
C GLY A 99 -9.29 -4.06 -16.62
N VAL A 100 -8.90 -3.04 -15.83
CA VAL A 100 -7.72 -3.09 -14.98
C VAL A 100 -7.95 -4.07 -13.83
N ALA A 101 -6.99 -4.96 -13.64
CA ALA A 101 -6.74 -5.69 -12.41
C ALA A 101 -5.42 -5.20 -11.81
N PHE A 102 -5.25 -5.41 -10.52
CA PHE A 102 -4.05 -5.06 -9.80
C PHE A 102 -3.29 -6.31 -9.40
N PHE A 103 -1.96 -6.22 -9.32
CA PHE A 103 -1.15 -7.24 -8.64
C PHE A 103 -0.47 -6.60 -7.43
N GLY A 104 -0.10 -7.41 -6.44
CA GLY A 104 0.48 -6.96 -5.17
C GLY A 104 1.27 -8.06 -4.50
N PHE A 105 1.74 -7.82 -3.26
CA PHE A 105 2.49 -8.80 -2.46
C PHE A 105 3.52 -9.57 -3.31
N PHE A 106 4.19 -8.89 -4.23
CA PHE A 106 5.02 -9.55 -5.23
C PHE A 106 6.46 -9.59 -4.75
N GLU A 107 6.97 -10.79 -4.54
CA GLU A 107 8.37 -11.04 -4.25
C GLU A 107 8.76 -12.37 -4.88
N CYS A 108 9.99 -12.47 -5.36
CA CYS A 108 10.53 -13.75 -5.83
C CYS A 108 12.05 -13.78 -5.76
N ALA A 109 12.60 -14.99 -5.79
CA ALA A 109 14.02 -15.19 -6.05
C ALA A 109 14.43 -14.49 -7.36
N ASP A 110 15.69 -14.07 -7.46
CA ASP A 110 16.25 -13.39 -8.65
C ASP A 110 16.41 -14.37 -9.83
N ARG A 111 15.26 -14.82 -10.34
CA ARG A 111 15.11 -15.94 -11.26
C ARG A 111 13.90 -15.67 -12.18
N PRO A 112 14.15 -15.37 -13.47
CA PRO A 112 13.07 -15.02 -14.40
C PRO A 112 12.02 -16.13 -14.61
N ASP A 113 12.36 -17.39 -14.39
CA ASP A 113 11.43 -18.50 -14.49
C ASP A 113 10.40 -18.51 -13.34
N VAL A 114 10.79 -18.08 -12.13
CA VAL A 114 9.90 -17.93 -10.99
C VAL A 114 8.92 -16.78 -11.22
N SER A 115 9.41 -15.60 -11.62
CA SER A 115 8.56 -14.44 -11.85
C SER A 115 7.54 -14.69 -12.96
N ARG A 116 7.98 -15.27 -14.10
CA ARG A 116 7.07 -15.62 -15.20
C ARG A 116 5.98 -16.59 -14.78
N ALA A 117 6.29 -17.60 -13.96
CA ALA A 117 5.30 -18.55 -13.48
C ALA A 117 4.25 -17.88 -12.58
N LEU A 118 4.68 -16.98 -11.69
CA LEU A 118 3.78 -16.23 -10.81
C LEU A 118 2.89 -15.25 -11.59
N PHE A 119 3.48 -14.48 -12.51
CA PHE A 119 2.71 -13.56 -13.35
C PHE A 119 1.73 -14.29 -14.25
N ALA A 120 2.11 -15.42 -14.86
CA ALA A 120 1.18 -16.23 -15.65
C ALA A 120 -0.07 -16.65 -14.84
N ALA A 121 0.10 -17.09 -13.59
CA ALA A 121 -1.03 -17.45 -12.73
C ALA A 121 -1.92 -16.24 -12.38
N ALA A 122 -1.31 -15.08 -12.13
CA ALA A 122 -2.04 -13.84 -11.88
C ALA A 122 -2.82 -13.35 -13.12
N GLU A 123 -2.18 -13.38 -14.29
CA GLU A 123 -2.77 -13.03 -15.58
C GLU A 123 -3.91 -13.96 -15.97
N ASP A 124 -3.73 -15.27 -15.81
CA ASP A 124 -4.77 -16.27 -16.09
C ASP A 124 -6.00 -16.03 -15.21
N TRP A 125 -5.80 -15.76 -13.93
CA TRP A 125 -6.89 -15.45 -13.00
C TRP A 125 -7.62 -14.16 -13.41
N ALA A 126 -6.89 -13.10 -13.75
CA ALA A 126 -7.48 -11.84 -14.17
C ALA A 126 -8.25 -11.98 -15.49
N ARG A 127 -7.66 -12.69 -16.46
CA ARG A 127 -8.26 -12.96 -17.77
C ARG A 127 -9.53 -13.78 -17.66
N ALA A 128 -9.55 -14.78 -16.78
CA ALA A 128 -10.76 -15.56 -16.51
C ALA A 128 -11.92 -14.70 -15.94
N LYS A 129 -11.61 -13.53 -15.38
CA LYS A 129 -12.57 -12.53 -14.90
C LYS A 129 -12.79 -11.38 -15.88
N GLY A 130 -12.35 -11.54 -17.13
CA GLY A 130 -12.55 -10.55 -18.20
C GLY A 130 -11.66 -9.31 -18.09
N ARG A 131 -10.59 -9.37 -17.28
CA ARG A 131 -9.62 -8.28 -17.15
C ARG A 131 -8.57 -8.38 -18.26
N THR A 132 -8.12 -7.22 -18.73
CA THR A 132 -7.25 -7.10 -19.90
C THR A 132 -5.92 -6.43 -19.59
N ARG A 133 -5.78 -5.84 -18.40
CA ARG A 133 -4.57 -5.14 -17.94
C ARG A 133 -4.27 -5.54 -16.50
N LEU A 134 -3.00 -5.77 -16.19
CA LEU A 134 -2.50 -5.86 -14.82
C LEU A 134 -1.65 -4.62 -14.50
N ARG A 135 -1.85 -4.02 -13.33
CA ARG A 135 -1.10 -2.85 -12.85
C ARG A 135 -0.65 -3.04 -11.42
N GLY A 136 0.60 -2.69 -11.10
CA GLY A 136 1.10 -2.86 -9.75
C GLY A 136 2.62 -2.74 -9.62
N PRO A 137 3.16 -3.09 -8.44
CA PRO A 137 2.43 -3.70 -7.32
C PRO A 137 1.59 -2.71 -6.50
N PHE A 138 0.45 -3.17 -5.99
CA PHE A 138 -0.40 -2.56 -4.97
C PHE A 138 -0.74 -3.63 -3.94
N THR A 139 -0.40 -3.41 -2.67
CA THR A 139 -0.88 -4.26 -1.58
C THR A 139 -2.37 -3.99 -1.37
N LEU A 140 -3.19 -4.79 -2.07
CA LEU A 140 -4.64 -4.66 -2.26
C LEU A 140 -5.06 -3.48 -3.15
N ASP A 141 -4.91 -2.24 -2.69
CA ASP A 141 -5.33 -1.04 -3.41
C ASP A 141 -4.33 0.12 -3.25
N SER A 142 -4.70 1.31 -3.73
CA SER A 142 -3.87 2.52 -3.66
C SER A 142 -3.65 3.06 -2.24
N LYS A 143 -4.34 2.51 -1.23
CA LYS A 143 -4.24 2.92 0.17
C LYS A 143 -3.26 2.03 0.95
N GLY A 144 -2.87 0.88 0.38
CA GLY A 144 -1.80 0.02 0.90
C GLY A 144 -0.42 0.46 0.40
N GLU A 145 0.55 -0.47 0.43
CA GLU A 145 1.86 -0.24 -0.17
C GLU A 145 1.77 -0.17 -1.70
N VAL A 146 2.42 0.83 -2.29
CA VAL A 146 2.39 1.06 -3.74
C VAL A 146 3.79 1.07 -4.33
N GLY A 147 3.96 0.32 -5.42
CA GLY A 147 5.16 0.35 -6.23
C GLY A 147 6.26 -0.62 -5.80
N VAL A 148 7.35 -0.58 -6.54
CA VAL A 148 8.57 -1.34 -6.27
C VAL A 148 9.69 -0.33 -6.00
N LEU A 149 10.60 -0.64 -5.08
CA LEU A 149 11.69 0.26 -4.76
C LEU A 149 12.68 0.16 -5.91
N VAL A 150 13.07 1.30 -6.49
CA VAL A 150 14.00 1.35 -7.63
C VAL A 150 15.26 2.16 -7.33
N GLU A 151 15.22 3.00 -6.28
CA GLU A 151 16.30 3.83 -5.78
C GLU A 151 16.13 4.01 -4.27
N GLY A 152 17.21 4.20 -3.50
CA GLY A 152 17.15 4.45 -2.05
C GLY A 152 17.18 3.21 -1.14
N PHE A 153 17.71 2.07 -1.62
CA PHE A 153 17.84 0.80 -0.87
C PHE A 153 18.69 0.90 0.40
N ASP A 154 19.44 1.99 0.56
CA ASP A 154 20.27 2.31 1.71
C ASP A 154 19.50 2.96 2.88
N THR A 155 18.19 3.15 2.74
CA THR A 155 17.31 3.71 3.78
C THR A 155 16.16 2.77 4.13
N PRO A 156 15.67 2.75 5.38
CA PRO A 156 14.50 1.97 5.75
C PRO A 156 13.19 2.58 5.21
N PRO A 157 12.15 1.77 4.95
CA PRO A 157 10.87 2.28 4.47
C PRO A 157 10.16 3.12 5.53
N ARG A 158 9.28 4.02 5.07
CA ARG A 158 8.27 4.68 5.91
C ARG A 158 6.92 3.99 5.73
N ILE A 159 5.95 4.33 6.58
CA ILE A 159 4.57 3.83 6.49
C ILE A 159 4.05 3.93 5.05
N GLY A 160 3.54 2.81 4.53
CA GLY A 160 2.99 2.71 3.17
C GLY A 160 4.03 2.64 2.05
N MET A 161 5.33 2.71 2.35
CA MET A 161 6.40 2.52 1.38
C MET A 161 6.87 1.06 1.34
N PRO A 162 7.03 0.47 0.15
CA PRO A 162 7.59 -0.87 0.02
C PRO A 162 9.11 -0.86 0.25
N HIS A 163 9.65 -1.97 0.76
CA HIS A 163 11.11 -2.25 0.76
C HIS A 163 11.37 -3.67 0.29
N ASN A 164 11.89 -3.81 -0.92
CA ASN A 164 12.12 -5.11 -1.59
C ASN A 164 13.58 -5.24 -2.04
N LYS A 165 13.97 -6.45 -2.46
CA LYS A 165 15.32 -6.69 -3.00
C LYS A 165 15.54 -5.88 -4.30
N PRO A 166 16.76 -5.39 -4.55
CA PRO A 166 17.07 -4.55 -5.73
C PRO A 166 16.74 -5.12 -7.10
N HIS A 167 16.70 -6.45 -7.24
CA HIS A 167 16.38 -7.08 -8.52
C HIS A 167 14.89 -7.00 -8.88
N LEU A 168 14.01 -6.68 -7.94
CA LEU A 168 12.57 -6.87 -8.15
C LEU A 168 12.03 -6.01 -9.31
N GLY A 169 12.50 -4.76 -9.45
CA GLY A 169 12.10 -3.88 -10.55
C GLY A 169 12.44 -4.47 -11.93
N ARG A 170 13.71 -4.87 -12.16
CA ARG A 170 14.12 -5.50 -13.42
C ARG A 170 13.42 -6.84 -13.67
N THR A 171 13.05 -7.57 -12.62
CA THR A 171 12.33 -8.83 -12.72
C THR A 171 10.89 -8.65 -13.19
N ILE A 172 10.23 -7.57 -12.78
CA ILE A 172 8.89 -7.17 -13.28
C ILE A 172 8.98 -6.78 -14.77
N GLU A 173 9.97 -5.95 -15.13
CA GLU A 173 10.18 -5.54 -16.53
C GLU A 173 10.49 -6.74 -17.45
N ALA A 174 11.33 -7.67 -16.99
CA ALA A 174 11.67 -8.90 -17.71
C ALA A 174 10.47 -9.85 -17.90
N ALA A 175 9.40 -9.68 -17.12
CA ALA A 175 8.13 -10.40 -17.30
C ALA A 175 7.21 -9.73 -18.34
N GLY A 176 7.63 -8.62 -18.96
CA GLY A 176 6.89 -7.92 -20.02
C GLY A 176 6.09 -6.71 -19.54
N TYR A 177 6.24 -6.31 -18.28
CA TYR A 177 5.60 -5.11 -17.73
C TYR A 177 6.42 -3.86 -18.03
N ALA A 178 5.75 -2.71 -18.06
CA ALA A 178 6.37 -1.40 -18.24
C ALA A 178 6.02 -0.48 -17.07
N LYS A 179 6.93 0.46 -16.77
CA LYS A 179 6.72 1.48 -15.73
C LYS A 179 5.48 2.32 -16.03
N ALA A 180 4.62 2.48 -15.02
CA ALA A 180 3.41 3.30 -15.11
C ALA A 180 3.55 4.69 -14.46
N LYS A 181 4.24 4.78 -13.31
CA LYS A 181 4.34 6.00 -12.50
C LYS A 181 5.58 5.94 -11.60
N ASP A 182 6.21 7.09 -11.37
CA ASP A 182 7.23 7.26 -10.33
C ASP A 182 6.60 7.88 -9.07
N PHE A 183 6.99 7.36 -7.92
CA PHE A 183 6.65 7.88 -6.59
C PHE A 183 7.94 8.35 -5.93
N TYR A 184 7.94 9.60 -5.47
CA TYR A 184 9.11 10.21 -4.85
C TYR A 184 8.92 10.28 -3.34
N ALA A 185 9.93 9.85 -2.59
CA ALA A 185 10.02 10.05 -1.16
C ALA A 185 11.09 11.11 -0.88
N TRP A 186 10.81 11.99 0.09
CA TRP A 186 11.71 13.07 0.48
C TRP A 186 12.08 12.92 1.94
N TRP A 187 13.37 12.98 2.23
CA TRP A 187 13.86 13.12 3.59
C TRP A 187 14.15 14.59 3.88
N TYR A 188 13.60 15.10 4.97
CA TYR A 188 13.93 16.45 5.44
C TYR A 188 14.08 16.44 6.95
N THR A 189 15.07 17.19 7.44
CA THR A 189 15.21 17.46 8.87
C THR A 189 14.40 18.71 9.20
N SER A 190 13.47 18.59 10.15
CA SER A 190 12.68 19.73 10.62
C SER A 190 13.56 20.76 11.34
N GLY A 191 13.12 22.02 11.35
CA GLY A 191 13.77 23.11 12.10
C GLY A 191 14.42 24.21 11.25
N HIS A 192 14.92 23.88 10.04
CA HIS A 192 15.41 24.91 9.11
C HIS A 192 14.37 25.23 8.04
N VAL A 193 13.53 26.23 8.31
CA VAL A 193 12.64 26.83 7.31
C VAL A 193 13.31 28.09 6.77
N ASP A 194 13.49 28.16 5.45
CA ASP A 194 14.12 29.31 4.81
C ASP A 194 13.27 30.59 4.92
N GLU A 195 13.92 31.74 4.79
CA GLU A 195 13.28 33.04 5.03
C GLU A 195 12.21 33.39 3.99
N ARG A 196 12.26 32.80 2.79
CA ARG A 196 11.21 32.99 1.78
C ARG A 196 9.96 32.21 2.20
N THR A 197 10.11 30.95 2.62
CA THR A 197 8.99 30.11 3.09
C THR A 197 8.34 30.71 4.34
N LYS A 198 9.12 31.17 5.33
CA LYS A 198 8.59 31.89 6.50
C LYS A 198 7.76 33.10 6.12
N ARG A 199 8.26 33.94 5.21
CA ARG A 199 7.53 35.14 4.73
C ARG A 199 6.22 34.78 4.02
N ILE A 200 6.19 33.70 3.24
CA ILE A 200 4.96 33.22 2.60
C ILE A 200 3.95 32.75 3.65
N ALA A 201 4.40 31.97 4.64
CA ALA A 201 3.53 31.48 5.72
C ALA A 201 2.92 32.64 6.52
N GLU A 202 3.72 33.62 6.94
CA GLU A 202 3.23 34.78 7.71
C GLU A 202 2.29 35.67 6.90
N LYS A 203 2.59 35.90 5.61
CA LYS A 203 1.65 36.62 4.72
C LYS A 203 0.32 35.89 4.57
N THR A 204 0.36 34.56 4.45
CA THR A 204 -0.85 33.74 4.29
C THR A 204 -1.71 33.77 5.56
N LYS A 205 -1.08 33.67 6.74
CA LYS A 205 -1.78 33.80 8.04
C LYS A 205 -2.37 35.19 8.27
N ALA A 206 -1.78 36.24 7.70
CA ALA A 206 -2.27 37.60 7.83
C ALA A 206 -3.43 37.94 6.88
N LEU A 207 -3.82 37.04 5.96
CA LEU A 207 -4.96 37.26 5.08
C LEU A 207 -6.27 37.28 5.90
N PRO A 208 -7.17 38.24 5.66
CA PRO A 208 -8.50 38.23 6.25
C PRO A 208 -9.23 36.93 5.97
N GLY A 209 -9.95 36.40 6.97
CA GLY A 209 -10.71 35.17 6.83
C GLY A 209 -9.89 33.87 6.86
N VAL A 210 -8.55 33.95 6.89
CA VAL A 210 -7.69 32.76 7.01
C VAL A 210 -7.36 32.49 8.48
N SER A 211 -7.54 31.25 8.91
CA SER A 211 -7.09 30.78 10.22
C SER A 211 -6.43 29.41 10.12
N VAL A 212 -5.52 29.10 11.04
CA VAL A 212 -4.93 27.78 11.19
C VAL A 212 -5.11 27.35 12.63
N ARG A 213 -5.63 26.16 12.85
CA ARG A 213 -5.85 25.59 14.18
C ARG A 213 -5.42 24.14 14.25
N PRO A 214 -5.01 23.65 15.42
CA PRO A 214 -4.90 22.22 15.64
C PRO A 214 -6.27 21.54 15.55
N MET A 215 -6.27 20.27 15.18
CA MET A 215 -7.48 19.44 15.26
C MET A 215 -7.97 19.34 16.72
N ASP A 216 -9.29 19.44 16.91
CA ASP A 216 -9.92 19.28 18.21
C ASP A 216 -10.36 17.83 18.43
N LEU A 217 -9.47 17.03 19.01
CA LEU A 217 -9.71 15.60 19.25
C LEU A 217 -10.89 15.30 20.20
N ARG A 218 -11.40 16.30 20.94
CA ARG A 218 -12.64 16.15 21.72
C ARG A 218 -13.86 16.03 20.82
N HIS A 219 -13.79 16.62 19.62
CA HIS A 219 -14.79 16.56 18.57
C HIS A 219 -14.29 15.68 17.41
N PHE A 220 -13.72 14.54 17.75
CA PHE A 220 -13.00 13.67 16.82
C PHE A 220 -13.75 13.38 15.51
N ARG A 221 -15.04 13.00 15.61
CA ARG A 221 -15.86 12.69 14.42
C ARG A 221 -15.96 13.86 13.45
N ARG A 222 -16.11 15.09 13.96
CA ARG A 222 -16.12 16.31 13.15
C ARG A 222 -14.79 16.49 12.41
N GLU A 223 -13.67 16.28 13.09
CA GLU A 223 -12.35 16.42 12.44
C GLU A 223 -12.13 15.33 11.38
N VAL A 224 -12.62 14.11 11.59
CA VAL A 224 -12.62 13.04 10.59
C VAL A 224 -13.43 13.42 9.35
N ASP A 225 -14.61 14.02 9.55
CA ASP A 225 -15.44 14.51 8.44
C ASP A 225 -14.72 15.61 7.65
N ILE A 226 -14.06 16.55 8.33
CA ILE A 226 -13.23 17.59 7.69
C ILE A 226 -12.10 16.96 6.88
N VAL A 227 -11.38 15.98 7.45
CA VAL A 227 -10.28 15.31 6.78
C VAL A 227 -10.76 14.62 5.51
N ARG A 228 -11.86 13.86 5.59
CA ARG A 228 -12.45 13.21 4.42
C ARG A 228 -12.79 14.24 3.34
N ASP A 229 -13.56 15.26 3.69
CA ASP A 229 -14.10 16.19 2.69
C ASP A 229 -12.97 16.98 1.99
N VAL A 230 -11.95 17.39 2.73
CA VAL A 230 -10.76 18.08 2.17
C VAL A 230 -9.90 17.10 1.36
N PHE A 231 -9.65 15.89 1.87
CA PHE A 231 -8.84 14.89 1.18
C PHE A 231 -9.49 14.49 -0.15
N ASP A 232 -10.76 14.08 -0.14
CA ASP A 232 -11.48 13.66 -1.34
C ASP A 232 -11.54 14.78 -2.39
N SER A 233 -11.81 16.03 -1.97
CA SER A 233 -11.84 17.16 -2.89
C SER A 233 -10.46 17.48 -3.50
N ALA A 234 -9.39 17.32 -2.73
CA ALA A 234 -8.03 17.68 -3.16
C ALA A 234 -7.37 16.55 -3.97
N TRP A 235 -7.72 15.29 -3.70
CA TRP A 235 -7.06 14.12 -4.27
C TRP A 235 -7.87 13.40 -5.35
N LYS A 236 -9.14 13.74 -5.59
CA LYS A 236 -9.99 13.06 -6.59
C LYS A 236 -9.38 12.94 -8.00
N ASP A 237 -8.55 13.91 -8.39
CA ASP A 237 -7.90 13.95 -9.71
C ASP A 237 -6.47 13.34 -9.68
N ASN A 238 -6.04 12.82 -8.52
CA ASN A 238 -4.74 12.16 -8.36
C ASN A 238 -4.75 10.76 -9.00
N TRP A 239 -3.60 10.35 -9.51
CA TRP A 239 -3.46 9.07 -10.20
C TRP A 239 -3.76 7.88 -9.28
N GLY A 240 -4.73 7.05 -9.69
CA GLY A 240 -5.14 5.87 -8.93
C GLY A 240 -5.91 6.18 -7.64
N PHE A 241 -6.46 7.38 -7.50
CA PHE A 241 -7.24 7.76 -6.33
C PHE A 241 -8.47 6.87 -6.13
N ILE A 242 -8.67 6.39 -4.90
CA ILE A 242 -9.89 5.73 -4.48
C ILE A 242 -10.32 6.38 -3.16
N PRO A 243 -11.56 6.88 -3.06
CA PRO A 243 -12.03 7.50 -1.84
C PRO A 243 -12.10 6.44 -0.73
N PHE A 244 -11.89 6.88 0.51
CA PHE A 244 -12.15 6.01 1.63
C PHE A 244 -13.65 5.83 1.84
N THR A 245 -14.08 4.61 2.13
CA THR A 245 -15.42 4.36 2.65
C THR A 245 -15.53 4.88 4.08
N ASN A 246 -16.77 5.12 4.54
CA ASN A 246 -17.00 5.56 5.93
C ASN A 246 -16.45 4.59 6.98
N GLU A 247 -16.44 3.29 6.67
CA GLU A 247 -15.91 2.27 7.57
C GLU A 247 -14.38 2.28 7.61
N GLU A 248 -13.72 2.37 6.46
CA GLU A 248 -12.27 2.53 6.39
C GLU A 248 -11.81 3.77 7.14
N LEU A 249 -12.51 4.91 6.96
CA LEU A 249 -12.22 6.14 7.67
C LEU A 249 -12.37 5.99 9.18
N GLU A 250 -13.39 5.29 9.67
CA GLU A 250 -13.58 5.04 11.11
C GLU A 250 -12.44 4.17 11.69
N ILE A 251 -12.03 3.13 10.97
CA ILE A 251 -10.92 2.25 11.38
C ILE A 251 -9.62 3.06 11.45
N ILE A 252 -9.28 3.72 10.34
CA ILE A 252 -8.10 4.58 10.19
C ILE A 252 -8.11 5.63 11.28
N ALA A 253 -9.19 6.38 11.43
CA ALA A 253 -9.30 7.42 12.43
C ALA A 253 -9.07 6.86 13.85
N THR A 254 -9.67 5.71 14.18
CA THR A 254 -9.48 5.07 15.49
C THR A 254 -8.03 4.66 15.73
N GLU A 255 -7.37 4.08 14.73
CA GLU A 255 -5.96 3.70 14.78
C GLU A 255 -5.07 4.95 14.94
N TYR A 256 -5.27 5.96 14.09
CA TYR A 256 -4.52 7.21 14.12
C TYR A 256 -4.72 8.00 15.41
N LYS A 257 -5.89 7.92 16.04
CA LYS A 257 -6.15 8.58 17.32
C LYS A 257 -5.16 8.17 18.42
N MET A 258 -4.58 6.96 18.34
CA MET A 258 -3.60 6.49 19.32
C MET A 258 -2.25 7.21 19.22
N PHE A 259 -1.92 7.77 18.06
CA PHE A 259 -0.59 8.34 17.79
C PHE A 259 -0.64 9.77 17.23
N VAL A 260 -1.84 10.35 17.07
CA VAL A 260 -2.00 11.69 16.51
C VAL A 260 -1.38 12.73 17.44
N ASP A 261 -0.45 13.50 16.88
CA ASP A 261 0.15 14.63 17.58
C ASP A 261 -0.54 15.93 17.14
N ARG A 262 -1.08 16.64 18.13
CA ARG A 262 -1.88 17.85 17.92
C ARG A 262 -1.04 19.05 17.47
N GLU A 263 0.28 19.02 17.66
CA GLU A 263 1.19 20.06 17.16
C GLU A 263 1.37 19.96 15.64
N ILE A 264 1.22 18.77 15.08
CA ILE A 264 1.44 18.49 13.66
C ILE A 264 0.16 18.13 12.90
N ALA A 265 -0.99 18.01 13.57
CA ALA A 265 -2.31 17.82 12.96
C ALA A 265 -3.12 19.13 12.93
N LEU A 266 -3.05 19.83 11.80
CA LEU A 266 -3.57 21.18 11.58
C LEU A 266 -4.68 21.22 10.53
N VAL A 267 -5.64 22.10 10.74
CA VAL A 267 -6.68 22.49 9.77
C VAL A 267 -6.51 23.97 9.47
N ALA A 268 -6.44 24.31 8.18
CA ALA A 268 -6.54 25.69 7.72
C ALA A 268 -7.97 25.96 7.26
N GLU A 269 -8.54 27.07 7.72
CA GLU A 269 -9.88 27.53 7.36
C GLU A 269 -9.80 28.83 6.57
N ALA A 270 -10.68 28.99 5.59
CA ALA A 270 -10.91 30.20 4.83
C ALA A 270 -12.39 30.59 4.96
N GLU A 271 -12.67 31.81 5.44
CA GLU A 271 -14.02 32.29 5.74
C GLU A 271 -14.80 31.35 6.66
N GLY A 272 -14.10 30.78 7.66
CA GLY A 272 -14.66 29.84 8.64
C GLY A 272 -14.97 28.44 8.08
N LYS A 273 -14.54 28.12 6.85
CA LYS A 273 -14.69 26.80 6.24
C LYS A 273 -13.34 26.10 6.10
N PRO A 274 -13.22 24.81 6.45
CA PRO A 274 -12.00 24.04 6.21
C PRO A 274 -11.61 24.06 4.73
N ALA A 275 -10.36 24.42 4.46
CA ALA A 275 -9.81 24.59 3.12
C ALA A 275 -8.55 23.73 2.88
N ALA A 276 -7.81 23.41 3.93
CA ALA A 276 -6.67 22.51 3.85
C ALA A 276 -6.45 21.77 5.18
N ILE A 277 -5.79 20.63 5.09
CA ILE A 277 -5.34 19.84 6.24
C ILE A 277 -3.84 19.56 6.10
N CYS A 278 -3.15 19.48 7.22
CA CYS A 278 -1.77 19.03 7.30
C CYS A 278 -1.66 18.13 8.52
N PHE A 279 -1.27 16.88 8.34
CA PHE A 279 -0.96 15.98 9.44
C PHE A 279 0.29 15.17 9.11
N ALA A 280 1.10 14.92 10.12
CA ALA A 280 2.20 13.97 10.07
C ALA A 280 1.96 12.90 11.13
N ILE A 281 2.48 11.71 10.88
CA ILE A 281 2.24 10.52 11.70
C ILE A 281 3.60 10.00 12.16
N PRO A 282 3.72 9.54 13.42
CA PRO A 282 4.93 8.87 13.87
C PRO A 282 5.21 7.64 12.99
N ASP A 283 6.48 7.42 12.64
CA ASP A 283 6.86 6.25 11.86
C ASP A 283 6.92 5.00 12.74
N VAL A 284 5.85 4.21 12.71
CA VAL A 284 5.75 2.97 13.51
C VAL A 284 6.81 1.93 13.11
N ASN A 285 7.37 2.02 11.90
CA ASN A 285 8.43 1.13 11.44
C ASN A 285 9.66 1.19 12.36
N GLU A 286 9.97 2.35 12.94
CA GLU A 286 11.09 2.50 13.88
C GLU A 286 10.84 1.77 15.20
N MET A 287 9.57 1.59 15.60
CA MET A 287 9.18 0.96 16.87
C MET A 287 9.07 -0.56 16.79
N VAL A 288 8.76 -1.11 15.60
CA VAL A 288 8.44 -2.55 15.44
C VAL A 288 9.54 -3.34 14.74
N ARG A 289 10.67 -2.70 14.42
CA ARG A 289 11.74 -3.32 13.63
C ARG A 289 12.29 -4.61 14.24
N ASP A 290 12.34 -4.68 15.56
CA ASP A 290 12.85 -5.81 16.33
C ASP A 290 11.79 -6.88 16.64
N PHE A 291 10.53 -6.66 16.24
CA PHE A 291 9.42 -7.59 16.47
C PHE A 291 9.40 -8.76 15.47
N ASP A 292 10.19 -8.68 14.40
CA ASP A 292 10.26 -9.71 13.35
C ASP A 292 8.89 -10.09 12.76
N GLY A 293 7.98 -9.11 12.70
CA GLY A 293 6.64 -9.25 12.15
C GLY A 293 5.56 -9.74 13.11
N GLU A 294 5.88 -10.05 14.37
CA GLU A 294 4.94 -10.59 15.36
C GLU A 294 4.85 -9.71 16.62
N LEU A 295 3.64 -9.48 17.13
CA LEU A 295 3.42 -8.63 18.32
C LEU A 295 3.53 -9.38 19.66
N THR A 296 3.65 -10.72 19.64
CA THR A 296 3.67 -11.59 20.83
C THR A 296 4.54 -12.82 20.64
#